data_AF-A0A316C5E6-F1
#
_entry.id   AF-A0A316C5E6-F1
#
_cell.length_a   1.000
_cell.length_b   1.000
_cell.length_c   1.000
_cell.angle_alpha   90.00
_cell.angle_beta   90.00
_cell.angle_gamma   90.00
#
_symmetry.space_group_name_H-M   'P 1'
#
loop_
_entity.id
_entity.type
_entity.pdbx_description
1 polymer ?
#
loop_
_entity_poly.entity_id
_entity_poly.type
_entity_poly.pdbx_seq_one_letter_code
_entity_poly.pdbx_strand_id
1 'polypeptide(L)'
;MNLRILKKLSKRAAPLLPLLGDDRKQFRSAKHDNYHGCYITARKHFERGRSVHADLIIQGEIKNPAADGRGWIYMHPPSHPRKGTIMVGAVSGYYEPEWDEECAWSALCQLVHWHFIDIDDEGEPRPTRRLFYPSEVFAAARDMITEIK
;
A
#
# COMPACT_ATOMS: atom_id res chain seq x y z
N MET A 1 0.72 -10.10 2.51
CA MET A 1 -0.14 -9.34 3.48
C MET A 1 -1.61 -9.43 3.06
N ASN A 2 -2.59 -9.07 3.90
CA ASN A 2 -4.01 -8.92 3.52
C ASN A 2 -4.61 -7.60 4.05
N LEU A 3 -5.81 -7.22 3.61
CA LEU A 3 -6.46 -5.94 3.99
C LEU A 3 -6.69 -5.76 5.50
N ARG A 4 -6.90 -6.84 6.26
CA ARG A 4 -7.04 -6.76 7.72
C ARG A 4 -5.71 -6.43 8.38
N ILE A 5 -4.62 -7.04 7.92
CA ILE A 5 -3.27 -6.75 8.38
C ILE A 5 -2.88 -5.32 7.97
N LEU A 6 -3.15 -4.94 6.71
CA LEU A 6 -2.90 -3.58 6.22
C LEU A 6 -3.56 -2.52 7.10
N LYS A 7 -4.84 -2.73 7.45
CA LYS A 7 -5.56 -1.84 8.39
C LYS A 7 -4.89 -1.76 9.76
N LYS A 8 -4.43 -2.90 10.32
CA LYS A 8 -3.73 -2.94 11.61
C LYS A 8 -2.39 -2.20 11.56
N LEU A 9 -1.62 -2.42 10.50
CA LEU A 9 -0.32 -1.77 10.31
C LEU A 9 -0.49 -0.27 10.10
N SER A 10 -1.43 0.15 9.26
CA SER A 10 -1.73 1.57 9.02
C SER A 10 -2.14 2.28 10.30
N LYS A 11 -2.94 1.63 11.16
CA LYS A 11 -3.28 2.17 12.49
C LYS A 11 -2.06 2.40 13.38
N ARG A 12 -1.05 1.52 13.29
CA ARG A 12 0.20 1.62 14.07
C ARG A 12 1.19 2.62 13.47
N ALA A 13 1.19 2.77 12.15
CA ALA A 13 2.08 3.67 11.42
C ALA A 13 1.66 5.14 11.55
N ALA A 14 0.36 5.41 11.49
CA ALA A 14 -0.25 6.74 11.60
C ALA A 14 0.37 7.69 12.65
N PRO A 15 0.55 7.30 13.93
CA PRO A 15 1.16 8.18 14.93
C PRO A 15 2.66 8.44 14.75
N LEU A 16 3.37 7.64 13.95
CA LEU A 16 4.80 7.82 13.70
C LEU A 16 5.06 8.81 12.57
N LEU A 17 4.15 8.94 11.61
CA LEU A 17 4.33 9.78 10.43
C LEU A 17 4.63 11.25 10.76
N PRO A 18 3.87 11.94 11.64
CA PRO A 18 4.17 13.33 11.99
C PRO A 18 5.51 13.49 12.74
N LEU A 19 5.93 12.47 13.49
CA LEU A 19 7.22 12.47 14.20
C LEU A 19 8.41 12.33 13.24
N LEU A 20 8.16 11.85 12.03
CA LEU A 20 9.14 11.71 10.94
C LEU A 20 9.03 12.85 9.91
N GLY A 21 8.23 13.89 10.20
CA GLY A 21 8.08 15.05 9.32
C GLY A 21 7.06 14.88 8.19
N ASP A 22 6.27 13.81 8.16
CA ASP A 22 5.19 13.65 7.18
C ASP A 22 3.95 14.42 7.67
N ASP A 23 3.68 15.54 7.00
CA ASP A 23 2.62 16.50 7.29
C ASP A 23 1.36 16.28 6.44
N ARG A 24 1.33 15.25 5.59
CA ARG A 24 0.18 14.93 4.74
C ARG A 24 -1.06 14.66 5.59
N LYS A 25 -2.23 15.00 5.05
CA LYS A 25 -3.50 14.87 5.76
C LYS A 25 -3.80 13.40 6.00
N GLN A 26 -3.98 13.02 7.27
CA GLN A 26 -4.45 11.69 7.63
C GLN A 26 -5.98 11.63 7.63
N PHE A 27 -6.54 10.57 7.03
CA PHE A 27 -8.00 10.37 6.99
C PHE A 27 -8.34 8.88 7.01
N ARG A 28 -9.63 8.56 7.16
CA ARG A 28 -10.12 7.18 7.22
C ARG A 28 -10.72 6.79 5.88
N SER A 29 -10.30 5.64 5.35
CA SER A 29 -10.83 5.17 4.08
C SER A 29 -12.34 4.92 4.14
N ALA A 30 -13.05 5.36 3.11
CA ALA A 30 -14.43 4.96 2.87
C ALA A 30 -14.48 3.61 2.15
N LYS A 31 -15.68 3.06 1.97
CA LYS A 31 -15.85 1.77 1.28
C LYS A 31 -15.78 2.05 -0.24
N HIS A 32 -14.80 1.46 -0.93
CA HIS A 32 -14.59 1.57 -2.39
C HIS A 32 -14.20 2.95 -2.95
N ASP A 33 -13.85 3.90 -2.09
CA ASP A 33 -13.57 5.29 -2.51
C ASP A 33 -12.07 5.60 -2.59
N ASN A 34 -11.24 4.78 -1.94
CA ASN A 34 -9.80 4.99 -1.83
C ASN A 34 -9.03 3.81 -2.41
N TYR A 35 -7.77 4.02 -2.71
CA TYR A 35 -6.89 2.99 -3.27
C TYR A 35 -5.66 2.77 -2.39
N HIS A 36 -5.04 1.60 -2.50
CA HIS A 36 -3.75 1.34 -1.88
C HIS A 36 -2.74 0.81 -2.90
N GLY A 37 -1.48 1.21 -2.78
CA GLY A 37 -0.38 0.66 -3.60
C GLY A 37 0.15 -0.70 -3.12
N CYS A 38 -0.38 -1.26 -2.03
CA CYS A 38 0.13 -2.51 -1.46
C CYS A 38 -0.22 -3.74 -2.33
N TYR A 39 0.79 -4.49 -2.78
CA TYR A 39 0.56 -5.74 -3.52
C TYR A 39 0.15 -6.91 -2.61
N ILE A 40 -1.07 -7.40 -2.77
CA ILE A 40 -1.62 -8.54 -2.01
C ILE A 40 -1.55 -9.79 -2.87
N THR A 41 -0.60 -10.69 -2.58
CA THR A 41 -0.33 -11.90 -3.39
C THR A 41 -1.12 -13.14 -2.97
N ALA A 42 -1.67 -13.17 -1.76
CA ALA A 42 -2.34 -14.35 -1.23
C ALA A 42 -3.75 -14.49 -1.85
N ARG A 43 -3.88 -15.39 -2.83
CA ARG A 43 -5.10 -15.61 -3.65
C ARG A 43 -6.39 -15.83 -2.86
N LYS A 44 -6.32 -16.37 -1.64
CA LYS A 44 -7.49 -16.52 -0.74
C LYS A 44 -8.12 -15.19 -0.31
N HIS A 45 -7.43 -14.08 -0.53
CA HIS A 45 -7.90 -12.73 -0.20
C HIS A 45 -8.23 -11.90 -1.44
N PHE A 46 -8.20 -12.50 -2.62
CA PHE A 46 -8.58 -11.84 -3.86
C PHE A 46 -10.08 -11.56 -3.87
N GLU A 47 -10.45 -10.43 -4.46
CA GLU A 47 -11.84 -10.12 -4.78
C GLU A 47 -12.30 -11.06 -5.88
N ARG A 48 -13.60 -11.37 -5.89
CA ARG A 48 -14.19 -12.31 -6.84
C ARG A 48 -15.45 -11.70 -7.43
N GLY A 49 -15.65 -11.92 -8.71
CA GLY A 49 -16.85 -11.46 -9.40
C GLY A 49 -17.17 -12.28 -10.64
N ARG A 50 -18.15 -11.79 -11.39
CA ARG A 50 -18.64 -12.36 -12.65
C ARG A 50 -18.35 -11.40 -13.78
N SER A 51 -17.92 -11.94 -14.91
CA SER A 51 -17.77 -11.18 -16.15
C SER A 51 -18.42 -11.94 -17.30
N VAL A 52 -18.96 -11.21 -18.26
CA VAL A 52 -19.45 -11.79 -19.52
C VAL A 52 -18.30 -11.99 -20.53
N HIS A 53 -17.18 -11.30 -20.34
CA HIS A 53 -16.03 -11.29 -21.24
C HIS A 53 -14.85 -12.10 -20.68
N ALA A 54 -14.09 -12.71 -21.59
CA ALA A 54 -12.91 -13.52 -21.26
C ALA A 54 -11.64 -12.67 -21.01
N ASP A 55 -11.64 -11.42 -21.46
CA ASP A 55 -10.44 -10.56 -21.49
C ASP A 55 -9.95 -10.21 -20.08
N LEU A 56 -8.64 -10.29 -19.84
CA LEU A 56 -8.05 -9.85 -18.58
C LEU A 56 -7.92 -8.31 -18.62
N ILE A 57 -8.58 -7.64 -17.69
CA ILE A 57 -8.63 -6.17 -17.63
C ILE A 57 -7.59 -5.66 -16.64
N ILE A 58 -7.30 -6.43 -15.59
CA ILE A 58 -6.44 -6.02 -14.48
C ILE A 58 -5.21 -6.94 -14.40
N GLN A 59 -4.04 -6.36 -14.13
CA GLN A 59 -2.81 -7.13 -13.93
C GLN A 59 -2.95 -8.09 -12.74
N GLY A 60 -2.60 -9.37 -12.95
CA GLY A 60 -2.73 -10.42 -11.93
C GLY A 60 -4.16 -10.97 -11.76
N GLU A 61 -5.09 -10.58 -12.64
CA GLU A 61 -6.42 -11.18 -12.74
C GLU A 61 -6.32 -12.65 -13.20
N ILE A 62 -7.14 -13.49 -12.60
CA ILE A 62 -7.34 -14.89 -12.97
C ILE A 62 -8.78 -15.03 -13.42
N LYS A 63 -9.01 -15.50 -14.65
CA LYS A 63 -10.34 -15.81 -15.17
C LYS A 63 -10.49 -17.29 -15.48
N ASN A 64 -11.62 -17.86 -15.07
CA ASN A 64 -12.01 -19.21 -15.41
C ASN A 64 -13.44 -19.22 -15.96
N PRO A 65 -13.78 -20.12 -16.91
CA PRO A 65 -15.16 -20.31 -17.32
C PRO A 65 -16.02 -20.66 -16.12
N ALA A 66 -17.21 -20.08 -16.04
CA ALA A 66 -18.12 -20.43 -14.98
C ALA A 66 -18.75 -21.80 -15.20
N ALA A 67 -19.00 -22.54 -14.11
CA ALA A 67 -19.53 -23.90 -14.16
C ALA A 67 -20.94 -23.98 -14.78
N ASP A 68 -21.71 -22.87 -14.75
CA ASP A 68 -23.03 -22.77 -15.38
C ASP A 68 -22.99 -22.48 -16.89
N GLY A 69 -21.79 -22.43 -17.48
CA GLY A 69 -21.57 -22.11 -18.89
C GLY A 69 -21.85 -20.65 -19.25
N ARG A 70 -22.16 -19.78 -18.26
CA ARG A 70 -22.55 -18.38 -18.49
C ARG A 70 -21.43 -17.46 -18.04
N GLY A 71 -20.58 -17.10 -18.98
CA GLY A 71 -19.48 -16.15 -18.77
C GLY A 71 -18.35 -16.74 -17.92
N TRP A 72 -17.73 -15.87 -17.12
CA TRP A 72 -16.45 -16.10 -16.48
C TRP A 72 -16.50 -15.69 -15.01
N ILE A 73 -15.81 -16.47 -14.16
CA ILE A 73 -15.48 -16.09 -12.79
C ILE A 73 -14.10 -15.45 -12.83
N TYR A 74 -14.01 -14.21 -12.35
CA TYR A 74 -12.73 -13.53 -12.22
C TYR A 74 -12.30 -13.41 -10.76
N MET A 75 -10.99 -13.36 -10.55
CA MET A 75 -10.35 -13.07 -9.27
C MET A 75 -9.19 -12.10 -9.47
N HIS A 76 -9.10 -11.04 -8.67
CA HIS A 76 -7.96 -10.11 -8.72
C HIS A 76 -7.52 -9.68 -7.31
N PRO A 77 -6.27 -9.19 -7.15
CA PRO A 77 -5.85 -8.58 -5.90
C PRO A 77 -6.79 -7.42 -5.52
N PRO A 78 -7.19 -7.30 -4.24
CA PRO A 78 -7.98 -6.14 -3.82
C PRO A 78 -7.16 -4.86 -4.00
N SER A 79 -7.80 -3.83 -4.55
CA SER A 79 -7.21 -2.49 -4.74
C SER A 79 -7.69 -1.49 -3.68
N HIS A 80 -8.86 -1.74 -3.10
CA HIS A 80 -9.48 -0.85 -2.12
C HIS A 80 -9.15 -1.26 -0.68
N PRO A 81 -8.68 -0.32 0.17
CA PRO A 81 -8.45 -0.60 1.58
C PRO A 81 -9.78 -0.82 2.31
N ARG A 82 -9.74 -1.66 3.35
CA ARG A 82 -10.94 -1.93 4.16
C ARG A 82 -11.38 -0.63 4.85
N LYS A 83 -12.69 -0.31 4.84
CA LYS A 83 -13.28 0.87 5.51
C LYS A 83 -12.62 1.16 6.87
N GLY A 84 -12.21 2.41 7.07
CA GLY A 84 -11.57 2.91 8.28
C GLY A 84 -10.09 2.54 8.40
N THR A 85 -9.45 2.08 7.32
CA THR A 85 -7.99 2.05 7.22
C THR A 85 -7.48 3.49 7.24
N ILE A 86 -6.39 3.76 7.95
CA ILE A 86 -5.82 5.10 7.98
C ILE A 86 -5.04 5.31 6.69
N MET A 87 -5.43 6.34 5.97
CA MET A 87 -4.82 6.81 4.73
C MET A 87 -4.09 8.13 5.01
N VAL A 88 -3.17 8.47 4.13
CA VAL A 88 -2.54 9.79 4.07
C VAL A 88 -2.65 10.31 2.65
N GLY A 89 -2.78 11.62 2.48
CA GLY A 89 -2.83 12.22 1.17
C GLY A 89 -2.58 13.72 1.21
N ALA A 90 -2.21 14.25 0.06
CA ALA A 90 -1.96 15.67 -0.15
C ALA A 90 -2.22 16.02 -1.61
N VAL A 91 -2.40 17.31 -1.89
CA VAL A 91 -2.42 17.80 -3.25
C VAL A 91 -0.97 17.83 -3.77
N SER A 92 -0.74 17.20 -4.92
CA SER A 92 0.56 17.12 -5.58
C SER A 92 0.41 17.49 -7.07
N GLY A 93 1.50 17.93 -7.70
CA GLY A 93 1.51 18.34 -9.11
C GLY A 93 1.58 19.86 -9.29
N TYR A 94 2.30 20.29 -10.33
CA TYR A 94 2.55 21.70 -10.63
C TYR A 94 1.47 22.32 -11.55
N TYR A 95 1.24 21.71 -12.71
CA TYR A 95 0.31 22.23 -13.72
C TYR A 95 -1.15 21.85 -13.45
N GLU A 96 -1.39 20.61 -13.02
CA GLU A 96 -2.70 20.09 -12.66
C GLU A 96 -2.58 19.45 -11.28
N PRO A 97 -2.89 20.21 -10.20
CA PRO A 97 -2.78 19.69 -8.86
C PRO A 97 -3.84 18.61 -8.63
N GLU A 98 -3.39 17.38 -8.40
CA GLU A 98 -4.25 16.23 -8.13
C GLU A 98 -4.10 15.79 -6.68
N TRP A 99 -5.18 15.22 -6.15
CA TRP A 99 -5.13 14.57 -4.86
C TRP A 99 -4.41 13.22 -4.99
N ASP A 100 -3.23 13.11 -4.38
CA ASP A 100 -2.52 11.84 -4.26
C ASP A 100 -2.70 11.26 -2.85
N GLU A 101 -2.97 9.96 -2.77
CA GLU A 101 -3.22 9.26 -1.52
C GLU A 101 -2.65 7.85 -1.48
N GLU A 102 -2.27 7.45 -0.28
CA GLU A 102 -1.83 6.09 0.00
C GLU A 102 -2.22 5.67 1.42
N CYS A 103 -2.04 4.40 1.76
CA CYS A 103 -2.27 3.98 3.14
C CYS A 103 -1.10 4.40 4.04
N ALA A 104 -1.38 4.73 5.31
CA ALA A 104 -0.34 5.16 6.25
C ALA A 104 0.79 4.13 6.46
N TRP A 105 0.52 2.85 6.21
CA TRP A 105 1.56 1.82 6.20
C TRP A 105 2.54 1.97 5.03
N SER A 106 2.03 2.21 3.82
CA SER A 106 2.87 2.43 2.63
C SER A 106 3.74 3.68 2.81
N ALA A 107 3.15 4.77 3.31
CA ALA A 107 3.84 6.02 3.62
C ALA A 107 5.03 5.80 4.56
N LEU A 108 4.80 5.06 5.66
CA LEU A 108 5.88 4.74 6.61
C LEU A 108 6.96 3.87 5.97
N CYS A 109 6.57 2.84 5.20
CA CYS A 109 7.53 2.01 4.48
C CYS A 109 8.38 2.83 3.52
N GLN A 110 7.78 3.78 2.80
CA GLN A 110 8.50 4.65 1.89
C GLN A 110 9.54 5.47 2.66
N LEU A 111 9.12 6.25 3.66
CA LEU A 111 10.04 7.08 4.46
C LEU A 111 11.21 6.27 5.03
N VAL A 112 10.93 5.09 5.60
CA VAL A 112 11.95 4.22 6.18
C VAL A 112 12.88 3.65 5.09
N HIS A 113 12.35 3.17 3.96
CA HIS A 113 13.19 2.65 2.88
C HIS A 113 14.09 3.73 2.31
N TRP A 114 13.56 4.92 2.00
CA TRP A 114 14.34 6.03 1.45
C TRP A 114 15.45 6.50 2.39
N HIS A 115 15.24 6.44 3.70
CA HIS A 115 16.28 6.78 4.68
C HIS A 115 17.40 5.74 4.77
N PHE A 116 17.08 4.45 4.56
CA PHE A 116 18.04 3.34 4.65
C PHE A 116 18.43 2.78 3.28
N ILE A 117 18.33 3.57 2.20
CA ILE A 117 18.86 3.25 0.87
C ILE A 117 20.06 4.17 0.63
N ASP A 118 21.20 3.57 0.34
CA ASP A 118 22.36 4.27 -0.23
C ASP A 118 22.44 4.01 -1.72
N ILE A 119 23.14 4.88 -2.43
CA ILE A 119 23.51 4.67 -3.84
C ILE A 119 24.97 4.23 -3.85
N ASP A 120 25.25 3.06 -4.40
CA ASP A 120 26.64 2.59 -4.52
C ASP A 120 27.42 3.33 -5.63
N ASP A 121 28.71 3.03 -5.76
CA ASP A 121 29.58 3.63 -6.78
C ASP A 121 29.12 3.32 -8.22
N GLU A 122 28.28 2.31 -8.42
CA GLU A 122 27.68 1.92 -9.70
C GLU A 122 26.35 2.66 -9.98
N GLY A 123 25.84 3.43 -9.02
CA GLY A 123 24.56 4.14 -9.14
C GLY A 123 23.35 3.30 -8.73
N GLU A 124 23.55 2.11 -8.16
CA GLU A 124 22.48 1.18 -7.79
C GLU A 124 22.04 1.40 -6.33
N PRO A 125 20.72 1.39 -6.06
CA PRO A 125 20.22 1.54 -4.70
C PRO A 125 20.49 0.29 -3.86
N ARG A 126 21.24 0.43 -2.76
CA ARG A 126 21.53 -0.64 -1.79
C ARG A 126 20.90 -0.34 -0.43
N PRO A 127 20.07 -1.26 0.10
CA PRO A 127 19.54 -1.10 1.44
C PRO A 127 20.66 -1.30 2.47
N THR A 128 20.89 -0.29 3.33
CA THR A 128 21.85 -0.35 4.45
C THR A 128 21.30 -1.09 5.66
N ARG A 129 19.99 -1.38 5.66
CA ARG A 129 19.28 -2.06 6.73
C ARG A 129 18.31 -3.11 6.21
N ARG A 130 18.14 -4.19 6.97
CA ARG A 130 17.12 -5.21 6.72
C ARG A 130 15.72 -4.68 7.06
N LEU A 131 14.82 -4.67 6.08
CA LEU A 131 13.47 -4.09 6.19
C LEU A 131 12.37 -5.01 5.63
N PHE A 132 12.58 -6.33 5.64
CA PHE A 132 11.66 -7.31 5.06
C PHE A 132 10.37 -7.49 5.87
N TYR A 133 10.46 -7.34 7.19
CA TYR A 133 9.33 -7.59 8.09
C TYR A 133 8.76 -6.29 8.66
N PRO A 134 7.44 -6.23 8.92
CA PRO A 134 6.84 -5.05 9.52
C PRO A 134 7.45 -4.63 10.86
N SER A 135 7.93 -5.59 11.66
CA SER A 135 8.62 -5.30 12.92
C SER A 135 9.94 -4.56 12.71
N GLU A 136 10.68 -4.89 11.64
CA GLU A 136 11.96 -4.25 11.29
C GLU A 136 11.71 -2.80 10.86
N VAL A 137 10.71 -2.57 10.00
CA VAL A 137 10.28 -1.22 9.59
C VAL A 137 9.88 -0.37 10.80
N PHE A 138 9.09 -0.92 11.73
CA PHE A 138 8.71 -0.17 12.94
C PHE A 138 9.87 0.07 13.91
N ALA A 139 10.87 -0.80 13.94
CA ALA A 139 12.07 -0.56 14.74
C ALA A 139 12.89 0.57 14.11
N ALA A 140 13.15 0.47 12.80
CA ALA A 140 13.87 1.47 12.03
C ALA A 140 13.22 2.86 12.09
N ALA A 141 11.89 2.94 11.97
CA ALA A 141 11.15 4.19 12.13
C ALA A 141 11.35 4.83 13.52
N ARG A 142 11.48 4.03 14.58
CA ARG A 142 11.71 4.58 15.93
C ARG A 142 13.13 5.08 16.10
N ASP A 143 14.10 4.38 15.51
CA ASP A 143 15.50 4.82 15.50
C ASP A 143 15.64 6.16 14.76
N MET A 144 15.00 6.32 13.59
CA MET A 144 14.93 7.59 12.87
C MET A 144 14.34 8.72 13.74
N ILE A 145 13.26 8.46 14.48
CA ILE A 145 12.65 9.46 15.39
C ILE A 145 13.63 9.87 16.50
N THR A 146 14.52 8.97 16.94
CA THR A 146 15.52 9.31 17.95
C THR A 146 16.69 10.12 17.39
N GLU A 147 17.00 9.98 16.10
CA GLU A 147 18.07 10.75 15.43
C GLU A 147 17.64 12.18 15.07
N ILE A 148 16.36 12.40 14.80
CA ILE A 148 15.79 13.72 14.46
C ILE A 148 15.67 14.65 15.68
N LYS A 149 15.69 14.09 16.90
CA LYS A 149 15.53 14.82 18.17
C LYS A 149 16.86 15.22 18.78
#